data_AF-A0A3D5MJG2-F1
#
_entry.id   AF-A0A3D5MJG2-F1
#
_cell.length_a   1.000
_cell.length_b   1.000
_cell.length_c   1.000
_cell.angle_alpha   90.00
_cell.angle_beta   90.00
_cell.angle_gamma   90.00
#
_symmetry.space_group_name_H-M   'P 1'
#
loop_
_entity.id
_entity.type
_entity.pdbx_description
1 polymer ?
#
loop_
_entity_poly.entity_id
_entity_poly.type
_entity_poly.pdbx_seq_one_letter_code
_entity_poly.pdbx_strand_id
1 'polypeptide(L)'
;MADGSLPIVVTPEAFGRGSFDLAVIEGLTVRGALVEAVKAGLPVNLLDRTEIYIDGARLPREVALDRVLKSGELVHFVVEPLGGGGGGGKDIGQILVSLAVLAVSSWIGGMALFASNQAMLVAKLIARTALQVGVLVGGAALVSSMGQRDTPARANDRYALQSASNQYRQWGTMPLALGEVVAAPDLAVKTFTQSEGDDVWLYGILGVHYGPCEVSEVKIGDTLVSTMGPGDFRMVQHLEPGPRAFQLYPNDVDQLDLQEELQATPGSATPLVRAASSDGSRFGFDFFLPAGLHFQKDDGRLIDATVSVAVRYRPIDMTGAATGPWQNGPALSRRARSKDPMRITHWVSLPHGRYEFELTRSRPDDDNAKRQDRILLPAIKAVASRKPVTDETLSLIEFAVRASAINQGGLAPITCRIKPKCPTWTGSGWGPAVATSNPAALARWLLTGPAPAKPLLPAQADLRLRAWSGLCEQYDWKCHVYLTETKTQAEV
;
A
#
# COMPACT_ATOMS: atom_id res chain seq x y z
N MET A 1 20.25 29.22 -25.63
CA MET A 1 21.06 28.51 -26.65
C MET A 1 21.65 27.30 -25.96
N ALA A 2 21.47 26.09 -26.50
CA ALA A 2 22.13 24.90 -25.98
C ALA A 2 23.64 25.12 -26.12
N ASP A 3 24.41 24.81 -25.09
CA ASP A 3 25.87 25.03 -25.04
C ASP A 3 26.68 24.05 -25.92
N GLY A 4 26.00 23.28 -26.77
CA GLY A 4 26.61 22.29 -27.65
C GLY A 4 27.21 21.10 -26.90
N SER A 5 26.93 20.94 -25.60
CA SER A 5 27.44 19.83 -24.81
C SER A 5 26.63 18.53 -25.03
N LEU A 6 27.35 17.42 -25.12
CA LEU A 6 26.86 16.08 -25.39
C LEU A 6 27.20 15.16 -24.21
N PRO A 7 26.20 14.52 -23.60
CA PRO A 7 26.41 13.64 -22.47
C PRO A 7 26.97 12.29 -22.90
N ILE A 8 28.02 11.84 -22.23
CA ILE A 8 28.59 10.51 -22.35
C ILE A 8 28.53 9.82 -21.00
N VAL A 9 28.02 8.60 -20.99
CA VAL A 9 27.98 7.74 -19.81
C VAL A 9 29.03 6.65 -19.96
N VAL A 10 29.92 6.55 -18.99
CA VAL A 10 31.00 5.55 -18.99
C VAL A 10 30.76 4.56 -17.88
N THR A 11 30.76 3.27 -18.23
CA THR A 11 30.59 2.17 -17.29
C THR A 11 31.81 1.24 -17.36
N PRO A 12 32.84 1.52 -16.54
CA PRO A 12 34.12 0.83 -16.61
C PRO A 12 34.07 -0.58 -16.00
N GLU A 13 33.04 -0.90 -15.20
CA GLU A 13 32.85 -2.21 -14.57
C GLU A 13 31.48 -2.81 -14.91
N ALA A 14 31.38 -4.15 -14.84
CA ALA A 14 30.14 -4.87 -15.09
C ALA A 14 29.05 -4.47 -14.06
N PHE A 15 27.79 -4.52 -14.51
CA PHE A 15 26.60 -4.20 -13.69
C PHE A 15 26.53 -2.75 -13.17
N GLY A 16 27.21 -1.80 -13.81
CA GLY A 16 27.07 -0.37 -13.50
C GLY A 16 27.85 0.10 -12.27
N ARG A 17 28.71 -0.74 -11.68
CA ARG A 17 29.59 -0.30 -10.58
C ARG A 17 30.66 0.67 -11.13
N GLY A 18 30.87 1.77 -10.41
CA GLY A 18 31.87 2.78 -10.80
C GLY A 18 31.54 3.57 -12.07
N SER A 19 30.28 3.62 -12.52
CA SER A 19 29.87 4.45 -13.65
C SER A 19 30.08 5.93 -13.37
N PHE A 20 30.46 6.70 -14.38
CA PHE A 20 30.58 8.14 -14.30
C PHE A 20 30.17 8.82 -15.60
N ASP A 21 29.79 10.09 -15.51
CA ASP A 21 29.32 10.88 -16.65
C ASP A 21 30.34 11.96 -17.00
N LEU A 22 30.45 12.25 -18.29
CA LEU A 22 31.19 13.41 -18.80
C LEU A 22 30.38 14.11 -19.90
N ALA A 23 30.72 15.37 -20.16
CA ALA A 23 30.17 16.14 -21.26
C ALA A 23 31.28 16.41 -22.29
N VAL A 24 31.00 16.16 -23.57
CA VAL A 24 31.88 16.53 -24.69
C VAL A 24 31.21 17.55 -25.58
N ILE A 25 31.98 18.24 -26.42
CA ILE A 25 31.43 19.20 -27.38
C ILE A 25 30.87 18.50 -28.62
N GLU A 26 29.82 19.07 -29.20
CA GLU A 26 29.31 18.72 -30.52
C GLU A 26 30.42 18.78 -31.58
N GLY A 27 30.38 17.85 -32.54
CA GLY A 27 31.38 17.75 -33.60
C GLY A 27 32.61 16.90 -33.24
N LEU A 28 32.70 16.41 -32.00
CA LEU A 28 33.72 15.43 -31.61
C LEU A 28 33.40 14.06 -32.23
N THR A 29 34.42 13.32 -32.65
CA THR A 29 34.23 11.91 -33.04
C THR A 29 34.03 11.04 -31.81
N VAL A 30 33.40 9.88 -31.98
CA VAL A 30 33.31 8.85 -30.92
C VAL A 30 34.72 8.48 -30.40
N ARG A 31 35.73 8.45 -31.28
CA ARG A 31 37.13 8.28 -30.89
C ARG A 31 37.62 9.39 -29.96
N GLY A 32 37.34 10.65 -30.28
CA GLY A 32 37.67 11.77 -29.39
C GLY A 32 36.94 11.68 -28.06
N ALA A 33 35.66 11.30 -28.08
CA ALA A 33 34.85 11.05 -26.90
C ALA A 33 35.40 9.93 -26.01
N LEU A 34 35.94 8.86 -26.60
CA LEU A 34 36.58 7.77 -25.89
C LEU A 34 37.89 8.21 -25.21
N VAL A 35 38.63 9.13 -25.83
CA VAL A 35 39.82 9.75 -25.20
C VAL A 35 39.44 10.58 -23.98
N GLU A 36 38.34 11.35 -24.05
CA GLU A 36 37.83 12.09 -22.88
C GLU A 36 37.36 11.16 -21.77
N ALA A 37 36.71 10.03 -22.11
CA ALA A 37 36.35 8.99 -21.15
C ALA A 37 37.57 8.39 -20.43
N VAL A 38 38.67 8.14 -21.15
CA VAL A 38 39.94 7.67 -20.56
C VAL A 38 40.54 8.70 -19.60
N LYS A 39 40.57 9.98 -20.01
CA LYS A 39 41.05 11.07 -19.12
C LYS A 39 40.22 11.19 -17.86
N ALA A 40 38.91 10.92 -17.95
CA ALA A 40 37.97 11.01 -16.85
C ALA A 40 37.94 9.76 -15.95
N GLY A 41 38.61 8.67 -16.32
CA GLY A 41 38.78 7.50 -15.44
C GLY A 41 38.53 6.13 -16.07
N LEU A 42 38.25 6.02 -17.38
CA LEU A 42 38.17 4.73 -18.06
C LEU A 42 39.57 4.09 -18.17
N PRO A 43 39.81 2.90 -17.59
CA PRO A 43 41.13 2.27 -17.66
C PRO A 43 41.51 1.91 -19.10
N VAL A 44 42.69 2.33 -19.54
CA VAL A 44 43.20 2.12 -20.91
C VAL A 44 43.22 0.64 -21.30
N ASN A 45 43.52 -0.24 -20.35
CA ASN A 45 43.57 -1.70 -20.55
C ASN A 45 42.19 -2.34 -20.78
N LEU A 46 41.10 -1.59 -20.68
CA LEU A 46 39.73 -2.07 -20.93
C LEU A 46 39.14 -1.56 -22.24
N LEU A 47 39.88 -0.73 -22.99
CA LEU A 47 39.41 -0.12 -24.24
C LEU A 47 39.01 -1.15 -25.30
N ASP A 48 39.73 -2.26 -25.40
CA ASP A 48 39.48 -3.32 -26.39
C ASP A 48 38.17 -4.08 -26.11
N ARG A 49 37.66 -3.97 -24.88
CA ARG A 49 36.41 -4.58 -24.41
C ARG A 49 35.29 -3.56 -24.22
N THR A 50 35.53 -2.31 -24.62
CA THR A 50 34.54 -1.26 -24.53
C THR A 50 33.64 -1.30 -25.76
N GLU A 51 32.39 -1.67 -25.53
CA GLU A 51 31.29 -1.60 -26.49
C GLU A 51 30.72 -0.18 -26.54
N ILE A 52 30.31 0.22 -27.74
CA ILE A 52 29.86 1.59 -28.03
C ILE A 52 28.38 1.55 -28.40
N TYR A 53 27.58 2.30 -27.65
CA TYR A 53 26.17 2.51 -27.96
C TYR A 53 25.92 3.98 -28.23
N ILE A 54 25.11 4.26 -29.26
CA ILE A 54 24.61 5.60 -29.55
C ILE A 54 23.09 5.53 -29.58
N ASP A 55 22.43 6.32 -28.75
CA ASP A 55 20.98 6.33 -28.56
C ASP A 55 20.40 4.92 -28.29
N GLY A 56 21.16 4.11 -27.56
CA GLY A 56 20.79 2.72 -27.20
C GLY A 56 21.08 1.69 -28.28
N ALA A 57 21.49 2.08 -29.50
CA ALA A 57 21.90 1.15 -30.54
C ALA A 57 23.39 0.82 -30.44
N ARG A 58 23.74 -0.47 -30.33
CA ARG A 58 25.13 -0.94 -30.40
C ARG A 58 25.68 -0.72 -31.79
N LEU A 59 26.82 -0.06 -31.89
CA LEU A 59 27.53 0.12 -33.16
C LEU A 59 28.82 -0.72 -33.16
N PRO A 60 29.13 -1.43 -34.26
CA PRO A 60 30.44 -2.06 -34.43
C PRO A 60 31.54 -1.01 -34.27
N ARG A 61 32.57 -1.34 -33.49
CA ARG A 61 33.64 -0.39 -33.11
C ARG A 61 34.28 0.28 -34.32
N GLU A 62 34.51 -0.48 -35.38
CA GLU A 62 35.08 0.00 -36.65
C GLU A 62 34.23 1.07 -37.35
N VAL A 63 32.90 1.03 -37.18
CA VAL A 63 31.97 2.02 -37.73
C VAL A 63 31.77 3.18 -36.75
N ALA A 64 31.78 2.88 -35.46
CA ALA A 64 31.49 3.85 -34.41
C ALA A 64 32.58 4.90 -34.27
N LEU A 65 33.87 4.51 -34.26
CA LEU A 65 34.98 5.38 -33.84
C LEU A 65 35.11 6.67 -34.68
N ASP A 66 34.89 6.60 -35.98
CA ASP A 66 35.06 7.73 -36.89
C ASP A 66 33.76 8.54 -37.08
N ARG A 67 32.67 8.11 -36.44
CA ARG A 67 31.39 8.82 -36.46
C ARG A 67 31.51 10.13 -35.66
N VAL A 68 31.08 11.21 -36.28
CA VAL A 68 30.95 12.53 -35.64
C VAL A 68 29.66 12.58 -34.84
N LEU A 69 29.75 12.98 -33.57
CA LEU A 69 28.60 13.12 -32.67
C LEU A 69 27.85 14.42 -32.95
N LYS A 70 26.52 14.33 -32.96
CA LYS A 70 25.61 15.46 -33.20
C LYS A 70 24.88 15.86 -31.93
N SER A 71 24.46 17.13 -31.85
CA SER A 71 23.64 17.65 -30.75
C SER A 71 22.47 16.71 -30.42
N GLY A 72 22.34 16.34 -29.13
CA GLY A 72 21.23 15.52 -28.62
C GLY A 72 21.46 14.01 -28.59
N GLU A 73 22.57 13.51 -29.15
CA GLU A 73 22.92 12.08 -29.12
C GLU A 73 23.49 11.66 -27.75
N LEU A 74 23.12 10.46 -27.30
CA LEU A 74 23.62 9.85 -26.06
C LEU A 74 24.62 8.74 -26.38
N VAL A 75 25.85 8.88 -25.89
CA VAL A 75 26.91 7.88 -26.09
C VAL A 75 27.15 7.09 -24.82
N HIS A 76 27.13 5.76 -24.90
CA HIS A 76 27.53 4.88 -23.81
C HIS A 76 28.78 4.08 -24.18
N PHE A 77 29.74 4.08 -23.25
CA PHE A 77 30.91 3.21 -23.27
C PHE A 77 30.75 2.16 -22.18
N VAL A 78 30.63 0.89 -22.57
CA VAL A 78 30.35 -0.22 -21.65
C VAL A 78 31.44 -1.27 -21.77
N VAL A 79 32.13 -1.58 -20.68
CA VAL A 79 33.13 -2.67 -20.67
C VAL A 79 32.43 -4.01 -20.46
N GLU A 80 32.53 -4.94 -21.42
CA GLU A 80 31.98 -6.28 -21.25
C GLU A 80 32.67 -7.05 -20.12
N PRO A 81 31.95 -7.84 -19.28
CA PRO A 81 32.58 -8.70 -18.28
C PRO A 81 33.45 -9.81 -18.91
N LEU A 82 34.43 -10.33 -18.14
CA LEU A 82 35.21 -11.51 -18.53
C LEU A 82 34.28 -12.75 -18.50
N GLY A 83 33.67 -13.07 -19.64
CA GLY A 83 32.92 -14.30 -19.83
C GLY A 83 33.85 -15.43 -20.31
N GLY A 84 33.97 -16.49 -19.51
CA GLY A 84 34.50 -17.77 -19.98
C GLY A 84 33.69 -18.26 -21.17
N GLY A 85 34.39 -18.72 -22.20
CA GLY A 85 33.85 -18.94 -23.53
C GLY A 85 32.64 -19.88 -23.60
N GLY A 86 31.74 -19.57 -24.54
CA GLY A 86 30.61 -20.41 -24.93
C GLY A 86 29.44 -19.55 -25.37
N GLY A 87 29.16 -19.51 -26.68
CA GLY A 87 28.28 -18.55 -27.32
C GLY A 87 26.84 -18.51 -26.80
N GLY A 88 26.25 -17.30 -26.86
CA GLY A 88 24.84 -17.08 -26.59
C GLY A 88 24.54 -15.61 -26.32
N GLY A 89 24.26 -14.84 -27.37
CA GLY A 89 23.90 -13.41 -27.30
C GLY A 89 22.51 -13.15 -26.71
N LYS A 90 22.24 -13.62 -25.48
CA LYS A 90 20.94 -13.46 -24.81
C LYS A 90 20.99 -12.85 -23.41
N ASP A 91 22.17 -12.57 -22.85
CA ASP A 91 22.33 -12.00 -21.49
C ASP A 91 22.91 -10.56 -21.45
N ILE A 92 22.79 -9.81 -22.54
CA ILE A 92 23.21 -8.38 -22.59
C ILE A 92 22.07 -7.43 -22.14
N GLY A 93 20.82 -7.92 -22.10
CA GLY A 93 19.63 -7.13 -21.75
C GLY A 93 19.59 -6.64 -20.30
N GLN A 94 20.13 -7.40 -19.34
CA GLN A 94 20.18 -6.99 -17.92
C GLN A 94 21.20 -5.87 -17.65
N ILE A 95 22.27 -5.77 -18.45
CA ILE A 95 23.27 -4.71 -18.33
C ILE A 95 22.69 -3.37 -18.82
N LEU A 96 21.86 -3.40 -19.87
CA LEU A 96 21.19 -2.22 -20.44
C LEU A 96 20.12 -1.60 -19.50
N VAL A 97 19.43 -2.41 -18.70
CA VAL A 97 18.43 -1.94 -17.73
C VAL A 97 19.09 -1.16 -16.58
N SER A 98 20.25 -1.59 -16.09
CA SER A 98 21.04 -0.82 -15.10
C SER A 98 21.66 0.47 -15.67
N LEU A 99 21.97 0.50 -16.97
CA LEU A 99 22.63 1.63 -17.64
C LEU A 99 21.70 2.83 -17.90
N ALA A 100 20.40 2.59 -18.12
CA ALA A 100 19.41 3.64 -18.34
C ALA A 100 19.04 4.40 -17.04
N VAL A 101 19.10 3.72 -15.89
CA VAL A 101 18.78 4.30 -14.57
C VAL A 101 19.87 5.27 -14.10
N LEU A 102 21.15 4.98 -14.36
CA LEU A 102 22.27 5.82 -13.94
C LEU A 102 22.39 7.13 -14.74
N ALA A 103 22.06 7.11 -16.04
CA ALA A 103 22.08 8.31 -16.90
C ALA A 103 21.02 9.37 -16.54
N VAL A 104 20.02 9.01 -15.73
CA VAL A 104 19.00 9.91 -15.19
C VAL A 104 19.45 10.50 -13.85
N SER A 105 20.31 9.80 -13.10
CA SER A 105 20.76 10.21 -11.76
C SER A 105 21.68 11.44 -11.75
N SER A 106 22.51 11.65 -12.78
CA SER A 106 23.40 12.82 -12.85
C SER A 106 22.73 14.12 -13.29
N TRP A 107 21.58 14.05 -13.99
CA TRP A 107 20.86 15.25 -14.39
C TRP A 107 19.77 15.68 -13.38
N ILE A 108 19.28 14.76 -12.54
CA ILE A 108 18.30 15.07 -11.49
C ILE A 108 18.94 15.81 -10.28
N GLY A 109 20.28 15.85 -10.17
CA GLY A 109 20.99 16.53 -9.07
C GLY A 109 22.17 17.45 -9.44
N GLY A 110 22.50 17.63 -10.72
CA GLY A 110 23.84 18.04 -11.15
C GLY A 110 24.11 19.50 -11.53
N MET A 111 23.14 20.43 -11.60
CA MET A 111 23.42 21.82 -12.05
C MET A 111 22.92 22.93 -11.10
N ALA A 112 22.30 22.57 -9.97
CA ALA A 112 21.91 23.53 -8.93
C ALA A 112 22.81 23.48 -7.68
N LEU A 113 23.74 22.52 -7.57
CA LEU A 113 24.59 22.35 -6.39
C LEU A 113 25.98 23.01 -6.50
N PHE A 114 26.39 23.50 -7.67
CA PHE A 114 27.74 24.07 -7.88
C PHE A 114 27.92 25.52 -7.39
N ALA A 115 26.95 26.10 -6.69
CA ALA A 115 27.01 27.50 -6.23
C ALA A 115 27.08 27.69 -4.71
N SER A 116 27.30 26.66 -3.89
CA SER A 116 27.50 26.87 -2.45
C SER A 116 28.63 25.99 -1.86
N ASN A 117 29.60 26.66 -1.23
CA ASN A 117 30.83 26.10 -0.65
C ASN A 117 30.61 25.22 0.61
N GLN A 118 29.56 24.40 0.68
CA GLN A 118 29.28 23.53 1.85
C GLN A 118 29.16 22.03 1.53
N ALA A 119 29.40 21.59 0.28
CA ALA A 119 29.28 20.18 -0.14
C ALA A 119 30.57 19.33 -0.01
N MET A 120 31.55 19.73 0.80
CA MET A 120 32.79 18.98 1.02
C MET A 120 32.77 18.05 2.25
N LEU A 121 31.63 17.92 2.95
CA LEU A 121 31.55 17.16 4.21
C LEU A 121 30.85 15.79 4.08
N VAL A 122 30.02 15.55 3.06
CA VAL A 122 29.27 14.27 2.94
C VAL A 122 30.04 13.19 2.15
N ALA A 123 31.00 13.59 1.29
CA ALA A 123 31.81 12.64 0.51
C ALA A 123 32.85 11.86 1.34
N LYS A 124 33.07 12.19 2.62
CA LYS A 124 34.07 11.52 3.49
C LYS A 124 33.51 10.44 4.42
N LEU A 125 32.19 10.18 4.45
CA LEU A 125 31.62 9.17 5.36
C LEU A 125 31.34 7.80 4.71
N ILE A 126 31.51 7.64 3.39
CA ILE A 126 31.28 6.35 2.68
C ILE A 126 32.60 5.61 2.36
N ALA A 127 33.76 6.17 2.72
CA ALA A 127 35.07 5.65 2.30
C ALA A 127 35.71 4.59 3.23
N ARG A 128 35.02 4.02 4.22
CA ARG A 128 35.58 2.92 5.04
C ARG A 128 34.51 1.95 5.54
N THR A 129 34.34 0.84 4.83
CA THR A 129 34.26 -0.53 5.39
C THR A 129 34.20 -1.54 4.26
N ALA A 130 35.37 -1.94 3.75
CA ALA A 130 35.56 -3.21 3.08
C ALA A 130 37.00 -3.68 3.33
N LEU A 131 37.18 -4.60 4.28
CA LEU A 131 38.38 -5.46 4.35
C LEU A 131 38.03 -6.82 4.98
N GLN A 132 37.73 -7.75 4.07
CA GLN A 132 38.01 -9.20 3.93
C GLN A 132 38.36 -10.17 5.09
N VAL A 133 38.03 -11.45 4.77
CA VAL A 133 38.57 -12.78 5.17
C VAL A 133 37.90 -13.44 6.40
N GLY A 134 37.40 -14.69 6.41
CA GLY A 134 37.35 -15.83 5.48
C GLY A 134 37.26 -17.17 6.27
N VAL A 135 36.85 -18.26 5.59
CA VAL A 135 37.17 -19.71 5.86
C VAL A 135 36.11 -20.66 6.51
N LEU A 136 35.55 -21.51 5.62
CA LEU A 136 35.34 -23.00 5.59
C LEU A 136 34.26 -23.80 6.39
N VAL A 137 33.79 -24.84 5.66
CA VAL A 137 33.14 -26.14 6.00
C VAL A 137 31.60 -26.13 6.18
N GLY A 138 30.74 -26.89 5.49
CA GLY A 138 30.85 -27.94 4.47
C GLY A 138 29.65 -28.92 4.51
N GLY A 139 29.08 -29.26 3.34
CA GLY A 139 28.28 -30.47 2.98
C GLY A 139 26.81 -30.52 3.45
N ALA A 140 25.82 -31.01 2.68
CA ALA A 140 25.71 -31.69 1.38
C ALA A 140 24.24 -31.48 0.87
N ALA A 141 23.76 -31.80 -0.35
CA ALA A 141 24.24 -32.53 -1.51
C ALA A 141 23.49 -32.05 -2.77
N LEU A 142 24.10 -32.36 -3.91
CA LEU A 142 23.73 -32.07 -5.29
C LEU A 142 22.63 -33.01 -5.84
N VAL A 143 21.85 -32.46 -6.78
CA VAL A 143 21.22 -33.13 -7.95
C VAL A 143 20.01 -34.04 -7.71
N SER A 144 18.84 -33.50 -8.06
CA SER A 144 17.87 -34.23 -8.89
C SER A 144 17.37 -33.29 -10.00
N SER A 145 18.14 -33.21 -11.09
CA SER A 145 17.65 -32.78 -12.39
C SER A 145 16.74 -33.88 -12.94
N MET A 146 15.43 -33.62 -13.06
CA MET A 146 14.58 -34.28 -14.05
C MET A 146 13.21 -33.59 -14.11
N GLY A 147 13.02 -32.80 -15.16
CA GLY A 147 11.76 -32.64 -15.87
C GLY A 147 10.55 -32.06 -15.13
N GLN A 148 10.45 -30.74 -15.06
CA GLN A 148 9.24 -30.06 -15.54
C GLN A 148 9.57 -28.58 -15.82
N ARG A 149 9.39 -28.17 -17.08
CA ARG A 149 9.37 -26.75 -17.44
C ARG A 149 8.00 -26.22 -17.07
N ASP A 150 7.86 -25.81 -15.81
CA ASP A 150 6.80 -24.88 -15.45
C ASP A 150 7.36 -23.47 -15.59
N THR A 151 6.61 -22.65 -16.31
CA THR A 151 6.87 -21.22 -16.50
C THR A 151 7.15 -20.54 -15.15
N PRO A 152 8.05 -19.53 -15.09
CA PRO A 152 8.35 -18.81 -13.87
C PRO A 152 7.22 -17.85 -13.50
N ALA A 153 6.00 -18.35 -13.32
CA ALA A 153 4.97 -17.66 -12.58
C ALA A 153 5.28 -17.81 -11.08
N ARG A 154 6.10 -16.87 -10.59
CA ARG A 154 6.10 -16.32 -9.22
C ARG A 154 5.88 -17.32 -8.08
N ALA A 155 6.87 -18.15 -7.79
CA ALA A 155 7.04 -18.73 -6.45
C ALA A 155 7.12 -17.62 -5.37
N ASN A 156 7.69 -16.46 -5.72
CA ASN A 156 7.85 -15.31 -4.81
C ASN A 156 6.53 -14.64 -4.41
N ASP A 157 5.53 -14.59 -5.29
CA ASP A 157 4.22 -14.00 -4.96
C ASP A 157 3.46 -14.85 -3.95
N ARG A 158 3.52 -16.19 -4.10
CA ARG A 158 2.83 -17.13 -3.19
C ARG A 158 3.35 -17.02 -1.75
N TYR A 159 4.66 -16.81 -1.57
CA TYR A 159 5.26 -16.63 -0.24
C TYR A 159 4.95 -15.26 0.36
N ALA A 160 4.93 -14.17 -0.42
CA ALA A 160 4.54 -12.84 0.07
C ALA A 160 3.05 -12.75 0.46
N LEU A 161 2.18 -13.51 -0.22
CA LEU A 161 0.74 -13.58 0.07
C LEU A 161 0.40 -14.31 1.37
N GLN A 162 1.18 -15.32 1.77
CA GLN A 162 0.93 -16.10 3.01
C GLN A 162 1.18 -15.30 4.31
N SER A 163 1.96 -14.22 4.25
CA SER A 163 2.21 -13.30 5.38
C SER A 163 1.48 -11.96 5.26
N ALA A 164 0.73 -11.74 4.19
CA ALA A 164 0.05 -10.48 3.94
C ALA A 164 -1.15 -10.33 4.89
N SER A 165 -1.34 -9.14 5.46
CA SER A 165 -2.50 -8.81 6.30
C SER A 165 -2.94 -7.38 6.01
N ASN A 166 -4.24 -7.10 6.07
CA ASN A 166 -4.72 -5.73 6.00
C ASN A 166 -4.47 -5.07 7.35
N GLN A 167 -3.48 -4.19 7.43
CA GLN A 167 -3.10 -3.55 8.69
C GLN A 167 -3.58 -2.11 8.73
N TYR A 168 -4.03 -1.65 9.89
CA TYR A 168 -4.26 -0.23 10.13
C TYR A 168 -2.94 0.41 10.63
N ARG A 169 -2.11 0.89 9.69
CA ARG A 169 -0.80 1.51 9.99
C ARG A 169 -0.93 3.02 10.17
N GLN A 170 -1.48 3.45 11.31
CA GLN A 170 -1.66 4.87 11.59
C GLN A 170 -0.32 5.63 11.52
N TRP A 171 -0.31 6.77 10.82
CA TRP A 171 0.89 7.59 10.55
C TRP A 171 1.99 6.90 9.74
N GLY A 172 1.74 5.70 9.24
CA GLY A 172 2.64 4.99 8.34
C GLY A 172 2.64 5.60 6.94
N THR A 173 3.65 5.24 6.16
CA THR A 173 3.72 5.53 4.73
C THR A 173 2.63 4.81 3.96
N MET A 174 1.90 5.54 3.12
CA MET A 174 0.95 4.95 2.18
C MET A 174 1.70 4.14 1.11
N PRO A 175 1.36 2.86 0.89
CA PRO A 175 2.03 2.07 -0.12
C PRO A 175 1.82 2.59 -1.54
N LEU A 176 2.86 2.45 -2.37
CA LEU A 176 2.85 2.85 -3.77
C LEU A 176 3.15 1.65 -4.68
N ALA A 177 2.23 1.36 -5.59
CA ALA A 177 2.39 0.33 -6.61
C ALA A 177 3.00 0.93 -7.88
N LEU A 178 4.13 0.38 -8.33
CA LEU A 178 4.76 0.73 -9.59
C LEU A 178 4.64 -0.47 -10.52
N GLY A 179 3.68 -0.34 -11.43
CA GLY A 179 3.21 -1.41 -12.30
C GLY A 179 2.35 -2.43 -11.56
N GLU A 180 2.19 -3.62 -12.15
CA GLU A 180 1.19 -4.58 -11.68
C GLU A 180 1.70 -5.39 -10.48
N VAL A 181 1.00 -5.29 -9.36
CA VAL A 181 1.36 -5.96 -8.11
C VAL A 181 0.15 -6.69 -7.53
N VAL A 182 0.41 -7.76 -6.79
CA VAL A 182 -0.61 -8.40 -5.95
C VAL A 182 -0.24 -8.10 -4.50
N ALA A 183 -1.14 -7.48 -3.75
CA ALA A 183 -0.89 -7.05 -2.38
C ALA A 183 -2.14 -7.22 -1.51
N ALA A 184 -1.95 -7.24 -0.20
CA ALA A 184 -3.01 -6.94 0.77
C ALA A 184 -2.92 -5.44 1.08
N PRO A 185 -3.88 -4.61 0.61
CA PRO A 185 -3.84 -3.19 0.91
C PRO A 185 -4.03 -2.94 2.41
N ASP A 186 -3.40 -1.88 2.92
CA ASP A 186 -3.62 -1.46 4.30
C ASP A 186 -5.03 -0.91 4.51
N LEU A 187 -5.48 -0.94 5.75
CA LEU A 187 -6.72 -0.27 6.15
C LEU A 187 -6.46 1.25 6.24
N ALA A 188 -7.26 2.04 5.53
CA ALA A 188 -7.23 3.50 5.62
C ALA A 188 -7.94 4.02 6.89
N VAL A 189 -8.82 3.20 7.48
CA VAL A 189 -9.56 3.49 8.71
C VAL A 189 -9.61 2.25 9.59
N LYS A 190 -9.87 2.44 10.90
CA LYS A 190 -10.22 1.30 11.76
C LYS A 190 -11.51 0.67 11.27
N THR A 191 -11.62 -0.65 11.41
CA THR A 191 -12.86 -1.36 11.11
C THR A 191 -13.83 -1.26 12.28
N PHE A 192 -15.13 -1.35 12.00
CA PHE A 192 -16.15 -1.52 13.04
C PHE A 192 -17.15 -2.59 12.65
N THR A 193 -17.85 -3.15 13.64
CA THR A 193 -18.88 -4.17 13.43
C THR A 193 -20.26 -3.61 13.68
N GLN A 194 -21.24 -3.91 12.84
CA GLN A 194 -22.62 -3.51 13.06
C GLN A 194 -23.56 -4.69 12.90
N SER A 195 -24.58 -4.77 13.76
CA SER A 195 -25.65 -5.75 13.60
C SER A 195 -26.66 -5.25 12.57
N GLU A 196 -26.89 -6.01 11.50
CA GLU A 196 -27.96 -5.80 10.53
C GLU A 196 -28.94 -6.98 10.63
N GLY A 197 -30.05 -6.80 11.36
CA GLY A 197 -30.93 -7.92 11.70
C GLY A 197 -30.23 -8.90 12.65
N ASP A 198 -30.21 -10.19 12.29
CA ASP A 198 -29.55 -11.24 13.06
C ASP A 198 -28.06 -11.43 12.68
N ASP A 199 -27.62 -10.80 11.59
CA ASP A 199 -26.26 -10.88 11.08
C ASP A 199 -25.37 -9.75 11.63
N VAL A 200 -24.08 -10.05 11.80
CA VAL A 200 -23.05 -9.03 12.10
C VAL A 200 -22.23 -8.79 10.85
N TRP A 201 -22.02 -7.53 10.53
CA TRP A 201 -21.21 -7.07 9.39
C TRP A 201 -19.99 -6.32 9.90
N LEU A 202 -18.84 -6.54 9.27
CA LEU A 202 -17.60 -5.81 9.49
C LEU A 202 -17.40 -4.82 8.33
N TYR A 203 -17.20 -3.54 8.65
CA TYR A 203 -17.02 -2.47 7.68
C TYR A 203 -15.59 -1.93 7.74
N GLY A 204 -15.05 -1.56 6.58
CA GLY A 204 -13.74 -0.93 6.49
C GLY A 204 -13.48 -0.25 5.16
N ILE A 205 -12.33 0.43 5.08
CA ILE A 205 -11.83 1.05 3.87
C ILE A 205 -10.39 0.60 3.67
N LEU A 206 -10.08 0.06 2.50
CA LEU A 206 -8.73 -0.30 2.06
C LEU A 206 -8.09 0.88 1.33
N GLY A 207 -6.88 1.25 1.73
CA GLY A 207 -5.99 2.15 1.01
C GLY A 207 -5.26 1.38 -0.08
N VAL A 208 -5.70 1.51 -1.33
CA VAL A 208 -5.20 0.68 -2.43
C VAL A 208 -3.94 1.25 -3.06
N HIS A 209 -4.00 2.52 -3.47
CA HIS A 209 -2.93 3.14 -4.23
C HIS A 209 -2.94 4.66 -4.07
N TYR A 210 -1.78 5.28 -4.24
CA TYR A 210 -1.66 6.73 -4.37
C TYR A 210 -1.79 7.11 -5.84
N GLY A 211 -2.87 7.80 -6.23
CA GLY A 211 -3.20 8.05 -7.63
C GLY A 211 -4.18 7.03 -8.23
N PRO A 212 -4.57 7.21 -9.50
CA PRO A 212 -5.53 6.34 -10.18
C PRO A 212 -4.96 4.96 -10.48
N CYS A 213 -5.79 3.94 -10.36
CA CYS A 213 -5.40 2.56 -10.64
C CYS A 213 -6.56 1.74 -11.22
N GLU A 214 -6.23 0.55 -11.70
CA GLU A 214 -7.17 -0.54 -11.89
C GLU A 214 -6.96 -1.58 -10.80
N VAL A 215 -8.08 -2.15 -10.34
CA VAL A 215 -8.07 -3.24 -9.38
C VAL A 215 -8.82 -4.42 -9.97
N SER A 216 -8.21 -5.60 -9.86
CA SER A 216 -8.80 -6.86 -10.28
C SER A 216 -8.48 -7.96 -9.26
N GLU A 217 -9.12 -9.13 -9.43
CA GLU A 217 -8.86 -10.32 -8.60
C GLU A 217 -8.93 -10.04 -7.08
N VAL A 218 -9.91 -9.25 -6.64
CA VAL A 218 -10.13 -9.01 -5.21
C VAL A 218 -10.56 -10.32 -4.55
N LYS A 219 -9.80 -10.79 -3.55
CA LYS A 219 -10.00 -12.06 -2.86
C LYS A 219 -10.00 -11.88 -1.36
N ILE A 220 -10.75 -12.72 -0.66
CA ILE A 220 -10.66 -12.92 0.79
C ILE A 220 -10.04 -14.30 1.01
N GLY A 221 -8.79 -14.33 1.48
CA GLY A 221 -7.99 -15.56 1.41
C GLY A 221 -7.88 -16.04 -0.04
N ASP A 222 -8.36 -17.25 -0.33
CA ASP A 222 -8.37 -17.83 -1.68
C ASP A 222 -9.68 -17.58 -2.46
N THR A 223 -10.71 -17.04 -1.82
CA THR A 223 -12.05 -16.87 -2.42
C THR A 223 -12.17 -15.54 -3.15
N LEU A 224 -12.52 -15.58 -4.42
CA LEU A 224 -12.76 -14.37 -5.24
C LEU A 224 -14.07 -13.69 -4.84
N VAL A 225 -14.03 -12.39 -4.50
CA VAL A 225 -15.21 -11.69 -3.96
C VAL A 225 -16.36 -11.58 -4.95
N SER A 226 -16.08 -11.62 -6.26
CA SER A 226 -17.11 -11.62 -7.30
C SER A 226 -17.96 -12.89 -7.33
N THR A 227 -17.52 -13.95 -6.65
CA THR A 227 -18.30 -15.19 -6.49
C THR A 227 -19.19 -15.17 -5.25
N MET A 228 -19.03 -14.17 -4.38
CA MET A 228 -19.79 -14.01 -3.14
C MET A 228 -21.08 -13.23 -3.41
N GLY A 229 -22.17 -13.62 -2.74
CA GLY A 229 -23.43 -12.91 -2.86
C GLY A 229 -23.43 -11.57 -2.09
N PRO A 230 -24.37 -10.65 -2.40
CA PRO A 230 -24.51 -9.38 -1.68
C PRO A 230 -24.89 -9.54 -0.20
N GLY A 231 -25.33 -10.74 0.20
CA GLY A 231 -25.56 -11.14 1.59
C GLY A 231 -24.29 -11.55 2.34
N ASP A 232 -23.15 -11.72 1.66
CA ASP A 232 -21.88 -12.12 2.27
C ASP A 232 -20.82 -11.01 2.18
N PHE A 233 -20.79 -10.29 1.05
CA PHE A 233 -19.81 -9.25 0.80
C PHE A 233 -20.40 -8.10 -0.02
N ARG A 234 -20.04 -6.87 0.34
CA ARG A 234 -20.40 -5.64 -0.37
C ARG A 234 -19.13 -4.81 -0.56
N MET A 235 -19.01 -4.17 -1.73
CA MET A 235 -17.82 -3.38 -2.07
C MET A 235 -18.19 -2.16 -2.90
N VAL A 236 -17.53 -1.03 -2.63
CA VAL A 236 -17.58 0.18 -3.46
C VAL A 236 -16.16 0.63 -3.75
N GLN A 237 -15.83 0.80 -5.03
CA GLN A 237 -14.48 1.17 -5.45
C GLN A 237 -14.39 2.64 -5.82
N HIS A 238 -13.37 3.32 -5.32
CA HIS A 238 -13.03 4.71 -5.61
C HIS A 238 -11.62 4.75 -6.21
N LEU A 239 -11.46 4.24 -7.44
CA LEU A 239 -10.14 4.04 -8.08
C LEU A 239 -9.69 5.22 -8.95
N GLU A 240 -10.54 6.22 -9.12
CA GLU A 240 -10.20 7.52 -9.71
C GLU A 240 -10.18 8.54 -8.56
N PRO A 241 -9.00 9.06 -8.18
CA PRO A 241 -8.87 10.04 -7.12
C PRO A 241 -9.68 11.32 -7.38
N GLY A 242 -10.14 11.96 -6.31
CA GLY A 242 -10.99 13.15 -6.34
C GLY A 242 -12.04 13.16 -5.23
N PRO A 243 -12.93 14.16 -5.23
CA PRO A 243 -14.03 14.24 -4.28
C PRO A 243 -14.91 12.99 -4.36
N ARG A 244 -15.15 12.37 -3.21
CA ARG A 244 -15.95 11.14 -3.11
C ARG A 244 -16.92 11.17 -1.93
N ALA A 245 -18.02 10.45 -2.09
CA ALA A 245 -18.97 10.14 -1.04
C ALA A 245 -18.85 8.65 -0.68
N PHE A 246 -18.62 8.38 0.59
CA PHE A 246 -18.53 7.01 1.11
C PHE A 246 -19.94 6.45 1.35
N GLN A 247 -20.19 5.24 0.87
CA GLN A 247 -21.53 4.61 0.91
C GLN A 247 -21.66 3.60 2.05
N LEU A 248 -20.66 2.74 2.22
CA LEU A 248 -20.65 1.70 3.26
C LEU A 248 -20.06 2.24 4.56
N TYR A 249 -19.13 3.20 4.47
CA TYR A 249 -18.47 3.84 5.62
C TYR A 249 -18.69 5.37 5.56
N PRO A 250 -19.91 5.89 5.74
CA PRO A 250 -20.22 7.29 5.44
C PRO A 250 -19.63 8.31 6.42
N ASN A 251 -19.30 7.89 7.65
CA ASN A 251 -18.84 8.75 8.73
C ASN A 251 -17.59 8.15 9.38
N ASP A 252 -16.79 8.99 10.04
CA ASP A 252 -15.71 8.49 10.91
C ASP A 252 -16.31 7.77 12.13
N VAL A 253 -15.89 6.52 12.33
CA VAL A 253 -16.38 5.63 13.38
C VAL A 253 -15.18 5.08 14.12
N ASP A 254 -15.20 5.23 15.45
CA ASP A 254 -14.24 4.58 16.33
C ASP A 254 -15.00 3.60 17.23
N GLN A 255 -14.50 2.36 17.30
CA GLN A 255 -15.10 1.29 18.08
C GLN A 255 -14.17 0.92 19.24
N LEU A 256 -14.73 0.92 20.44
CA LEU A 256 -14.15 0.30 21.62
C LEU A 256 -14.69 -1.13 21.74
N ASP A 257 -13.81 -2.11 21.53
CA ASP A 257 -14.14 -3.52 21.75
C ASP A 257 -14.10 -3.87 23.25
N LEU A 258 -15.10 -4.61 23.70
CA LEU A 258 -15.34 -4.98 25.08
C LEU A 258 -15.75 -6.46 25.15
N GLN A 259 -15.62 -7.06 26.33
CA GLN A 259 -16.17 -8.40 26.63
C GLN A 259 -16.83 -8.38 28.02
N GLU A 260 -17.53 -7.28 28.30
CA GLU A 260 -18.12 -7.01 29.60
C GLU A 260 -19.53 -7.58 29.69
N GLU A 261 -19.88 -8.11 30.86
CA GLU A 261 -21.24 -8.55 31.17
C GLU A 261 -21.93 -7.51 32.03
N LEU A 262 -23.18 -7.16 31.72
CA LEU A 262 -23.97 -6.30 32.59
C LEU A 262 -24.59 -7.14 33.71
N GLN A 263 -23.84 -7.21 34.82
CA GLN A 263 -24.17 -8.04 35.98
C GLN A 263 -25.39 -7.50 36.75
N ALA A 264 -26.37 -8.38 36.96
CA ALA A 264 -27.54 -8.11 37.78
C ALA A 264 -28.05 -9.38 38.47
N THR A 265 -28.51 -9.22 39.70
CA THR A 265 -29.24 -10.20 40.52
C THR A 265 -30.59 -9.60 40.92
N PRO A 266 -31.54 -10.37 41.48
CA PRO A 266 -32.78 -9.80 42.00
C PRO A 266 -32.56 -8.72 43.06
N GLY A 267 -31.45 -8.79 43.83
CA GLY A 267 -31.10 -7.82 44.86
C GLY A 267 -30.37 -6.59 44.34
N SER A 268 -29.51 -6.72 43.33
CA SER A 268 -28.57 -5.66 42.91
C SER A 268 -28.31 -5.64 41.41
N ALA A 269 -28.03 -4.46 40.85
CA ALA A 269 -27.47 -4.32 39.51
C ALA A 269 -26.20 -3.48 39.59
N THR A 270 -25.12 -3.93 38.96
CA THR A 270 -23.83 -3.22 38.99
C THR A 270 -23.73 -2.32 37.76
N PRO A 271 -23.60 -0.99 37.92
CA PRO A 271 -23.39 -0.09 36.80
C PRO A 271 -22.02 -0.33 36.14
N LEU A 272 -21.99 -0.38 34.82
CA LEU A 272 -20.77 -0.41 34.02
C LEU A 272 -20.49 0.99 33.46
N VAL A 273 -19.36 1.59 33.87
CA VAL A 273 -18.93 2.90 33.36
C VAL A 273 -17.81 2.76 32.35
N ARG A 274 -18.00 3.28 31.13
CA ARG A 274 -16.97 3.29 30.07
C ARG A 274 -17.00 4.60 29.29
N ALA A 275 -15.83 5.14 29.00
CA ALA A 275 -15.66 6.25 28.06
C ALA A 275 -15.78 5.75 26.61
N ALA A 276 -16.40 6.55 25.74
CA ALA A 276 -16.22 6.34 24.30
C ALA A 276 -14.76 6.61 23.92
N SER A 277 -14.25 5.86 22.94
CA SER A 277 -12.84 5.94 22.52
C SER A 277 -12.49 7.25 21.80
N SER A 278 -13.48 7.88 21.14
CA SER A 278 -13.35 9.17 20.48
C SER A 278 -14.52 10.11 20.77
N ASP A 279 -14.38 11.36 20.33
CA ASP A 279 -15.48 12.31 20.19
C ASP A 279 -16.47 11.86 19.11
N GLY A 280 -17.72 12.29 19.24
CA GLY A 280 -18.77 12.02 18.27
C GLY A 280 -20.09 12.71 18.61
N SER A 281 -21.05 12.58 17.70
CA SER A 281 -22.43 13.07 17.86
C SER A 281 -23.46 11.94 17.93
N ARG A 282 -23.04 10.71 17.63
CA ARG A 282 -23.87 9.51 17.72
C ARG A 282 -23.07 8.36 18.31
N PHE A 283 -23.64 7.67 19.28
CA PHE A 283 -23.00 6.62 20.05
C PHE A 283 -23.81 5.33 19.95
N GLY A 284 -23.14 4.23 19.63
CA GLY A 284 -23.77 2.92 19.45
C GLY A 284 -23.33 1.95 20.54
N PHE A 285 -24.27 1.27 21.19
CA PHE A 285 -24.01 0.23 22.18
C PHE A 285 -24.44 -1.10 21.61
N ASP A 286 -23.49 -1.99 21.33
CA ASP A 286 -23.82 -3.34 20.88
C ASP A 286 -24.06 -4.20 22.12
N PHE A 287 -25.25 -4.78 22.19
CA PHE A 287 -25.64 -5.75 23.20
C PHE A 287 -25.77 -7.14 22.59
N PHE A 288 -25.35 -8.15 23.33
CA PHE A 288 -25.41 -9.55 22.91
C PHE A 288 -26.02 -10.42 23.99
N LEU A 289 -27.07 -11.16 23.65
CA LEU A 289 -27.75 -12.13 24.50
C LEU A 289 -27.46 -13.54 23.97
N PRO A 290 -26.42 -14.24 24.49
CA PRO A 290 -25.91 -15.46 23.87
C PRO A 290 -26.86 -16.65 23.94
N ALA A 291 -27.73 -16.72 24.96
CA ALA A 291 -28.72 -17.79 25.15
C ALA A 291 -30.13 -17.37 24.68
N GLY A 292 -30.21 -16.28 23.90
CA GLY A 292 -31.45 -15.59 23.61
C GLY A 292 -32.05 -14.90 24.83
N LEU A 293 -33.35 -14.66 24.78
CA LEU A 293 -34.11 -14.00 25.83
C LEU A 293 -35.48 -14.69 25.99
N HIS A 294 -35.65 -15.41 27.10
CA HIS A 294 -36.87 -16.15 27.42
C HIS A 294 -36.92 -16.60 28.88
N PHE A 295 -38.10 -17.02 29.34
CA PHE A 295 -38.24 -17.89 30.50
C PHE A 295 -38.82 -19.24 30.06
N GLN A 296 -38.20 -20.34 30.45
CA GLN A 296 -38.67 -21.70 30.11
C GLN A 296 -39.52 -22.27 31.25
N LYS A 297 -40.76 -22.64 30.97
CA LYS A 297 -41.63 -23.33 31.94
C LYS A 297 -41.29 -24.82 32.04
N ASP A 298 -41.81 -25.46 33.09
CA ASP A 298 -41.64 -26.89 33.36
C ASP A 298 -42.21 -27.79 32.24
N ASP A 299 -43.25 -27.29 31.55
CA ASP A 299 -43.86 -27.91 30.36
C ASP A 299 -43.01 -27.74 29.09
N GLY A 300 -41.83 -27.11 29.19
CA GLY A 300 -40.92 -26.82 28.08
C GLY A 300 -41.27 -25.57 27.28
N ARG A 301 -42.42 -24.93 27.52
CA ARG A 301 -42.87 -23.75 26.79
C ARG A 301 -42.06 -22.51 27.15
N LEU A 302 -41.78 -21.69 26.14
CA LEU A 302 -41.17 -20.38 26.32
C LEU A 302 -42.22 -19.30 26.59
N ILE A 303 -41.96 -18.45 27.58
CA ILE A 303 -42.68 -17.19 27.79
C ILE A 303 -41.73 -16.01 27.69
N ASP A 304 -42.31 -14.83 27.58
CA ASP A 304 -41.56 -13.58 27.41
C ASP A 304 -40.70 -13.30 28.64
N ALA A 305 -39.42 -13.00 28.39
CA ALA A 305 -38.54 -12.32 29.33
C ALA A 305 -38.26 -10.90 28.82
N THR A 306 -37.98 -9.98 29.74
CA THR A 306 -37.65 -8.59 29.41
C THR A 306 -36.33 -8.22 30.08
N VAL A 307 -35.44 -7.57 29.31
CA VAL A 307 -34.23 -6.91 29.81
C VAL A 307 -34.27 -5.45 29.40
N SER A 308 -34.01 -4.56 30.35
CA SER A 308 -33.82 -3.15 30.08
C SER A 308 -32.42 -2.72 30.50
N VAL A 309 -31.83 -1.76 29.80
CA VAL A 309 -30.54 -1.15 30.17
C VAL A 309 -30.75 0.36 30.24
N ALA A 310 -30.64 0.91 31.44
CA ALA A 310 -30.59 2.34 31.66
C ALA A 310 -29.23 2.87 31.18
N VAL A 311 -29.28 3.93 30.37
CA VAL A 311 -28.09 4.60 29.85
C VAL A 311 -28.03 5.98 30.50
N ARG A 312 -26.92 6.28 31.18
CA ARG A 312 -26.58 7.63 31.61
C ARG A 312 -25.29 8.06 30.93
N TYR A 313 -25.11 9.35 30.73
CA TYR A 313 -23.91 9.91 30.09
C TYR A 313 -23.47 11.18 30.79
N ARG A 314 -22.18 11.51 30.71
CA ARG A 314 -21.67 12.85 31.07
C ARG A 314 -20.50 13.25 30.16
N PRO A 315 -20.33 14.55 29.91
CA PRO A 315 -19.20 15.02 29.11
C PRO A 315 -17.89 14.84 29.88
N ILE A 316 -16.82 14.55 29.12
CA ILE A 316 -15.46 14.40 29.63
C ILE A 316 -14.50 15.27 28.81
N ASP A 317 -13.37 15.66 29.40
CA ASP A 317 -12.30 16.33 28.68
C ASP A 317 -11.37 15.33 27.95
N MET A 318 -10.26 15.82 27.39
CA MET A 318 -9.29 15.00 26.66
C MET A 318 -8.52 14.00 27.54
N THR A 319 -8.48 14.22 28.85
CA THR A 319 -7.84 13.33 29.83
C THR A 319 -8.80 12.29 30.40
N GLY A 320 -10.10 12.40 30.05
CA GLY A 320 -11.15 11.55 30.60
C GLY A 320 -11.76 12.10 31.89
N ALA A 321 -11.41 13.31 32.33
CA ALA A 321 -12.00 13.90 33.52
C ALA A 321 -13.40 14.45 33.21
N ALA A 322 -14.35 14.21 34.11
CA ALA A 322 -15.72 14.67 33.95
C ALA A 322 -15.82 16.20 33.99
N THR A 323 -16.49 16.78 33.00
CA THR A 323 -16.70 18.24 32.89
C THR A 323 -18.13 18.67 33.22
N GLY A 324 -19.01 17.71 33.51
CA GLY A 324 -20.40 17.96 33.85
C GLY A 324 -21.05 16.81 34.64
N PRO A 325 -22.29 17.02 35.11
CA PRO A 325 -23.03 16.00 35.84
C PRO A 325 -23.51 14.87 34.91
N TRP A 326 -23.83 13.73 35.50
CA TRP A 326 -24.53 12.64 34.83
C TRP A 326 -25.94 13.04 34.40
N GLN A 327 -26.28 12.71 33.17
CA GLN A 327 -27.58 12.93 32.54
C GLN A 327 -28.18 11.59 32.10
N ASN A 328 -29.51 11.50 32.04
CA ASN A 328 -30.18 10.30 31.55
C ASN A 328 -30.24 10.31 30.02
N GLY A 329 -29.84 9.21 29.40
CA GLY A 329 -30.02 8.92 27.98
C GLY A 329 -31.24 8.00 27.76
N PRO A 330 -31.60 7.75 26.49
CA PRO A 330 -32.66 6.82 26.16
C PRO A 330 -32.22 5.40 26.55
N ALA A 331 -33.05 4.72 27.33
CA ALA A 331 -32.82 3.35 27.76
C ALA A 331 -33.10 2.34 26.63
N LEU A 332 -32.38 1.22 26.64
CA LEU A 332 -32.77 0.04 25.89
C LEU A 332 -33.85 -0.72 26.67
N SER A 333 -34.86 -1.24 25.98
CA SER A 333 -35.76 -2.25 26.52
C SER A 333 -36.04 -3.30 25.46
N ARG A 334 -35.80 -4.57 25.80
CA ARG A 334 -36.02 -5.70 24.90
C ARG A 334 -36.88 -6.74 25.59
N ARG A 335 -37.94 -7.17 24.91
CA ARG A 335 -38.78 -8.30 25.29
C ARG A 335 -38.74 -9.36 24.19
N ALA A 336 -38.55 -10.62 24.56
CA ALA A 336 -38.58 -11.74 23.63
C ALA A 336 -38.88 -13.07 24.35
N ARG A 337 -39.10 -14.11 23.55
CA ARG A 337 -39.32 -15.52 23.94
C ARG A 337 -38.57 -16.46 23.00
N SER A 338 -37.29 -16.18 22.76
CA SER A 338 -36.45 -16.97 21.84
C SER A 338 -35.22 -17.55 22.55
N LYS A 339 -34.80 -18.72 22.08
CA LYS A 339 -33.52 -19.36 22.43
C LYS A 339 -32.38 -18.92 21.49
N ASP A 340 -32.72 -18.28 20.38
CA ASP A 340 -31.75 -17.85 19.39
C ASP A 340 -30.90 -16.70 19.95
N PRO A 341 -29.57 -16.72 19.77
CA PRO A 341 -28.72 -15.63 20.20
C PRO A 341 -29.16 -14.29 19.57
N MET A 342 -29.24 -13.23 20.37
CA MET A 342 -29.73 -11.94 19.91
C MET A 342 -28.64 -10.88 19.96
N ARG A 343 -28.50 -10.10 18.90
CA ARG A 343 -27.59 -8.94 18.84
C ARG A 343 -28.38 -7.68 18.56
N ILE A 344 -28.08 -6.61 19.30
CA ILE A 344 -28.85 -5.38 19.26
C ILE A 344 -27.88 -4.21 19.35
N THR A 345 -27.87 -3.33 18.36
CA THR A 345 -27.19 -2.03 18.47
C THR A 345 -28.19 -0.98 18.92
N HIS A 346 -27.99 -0.43 20.12
CA HIS A 346 -28.77 0.69 20.64
C HIS A 346 -28.06 2.02 20.34
N TRP A 347 -28.74 2.97 19.69
CA TRP A 347 -28.15 4.24 19.29
C TRP A 347 -28.62 5.39 20.17
N VAL A 348 -27.67 6.25 20.56
CA VAL A 348 -27.91 7.50 21.29
C VAL A 348 -27.29 8.65 20.50
N SER A 349 -28.07 9.71 20.27
CA SER A 349 -27.57 10.95 19.64
C SER A 349 -27.37 12.03 20.70
N LEU A 350 -26.20 12.67 20.69
CA LEU A 350 -25.80 13.72 21.63
C LEU A 350 -25.18 14.90 20.86
N PRO A 351 -25.09 16.10 21.44
CA PRO A 351 -24.23 17.16 20.89
C PRO A 351 -22.80 16.63 20.69
N HIS A 352 -22.13 17.09 19.64
CA HIS A 352 -20.77 16.63 19.33
C HIS A 352 -19.82 16.86 20.50
N GLY A 353 -19.19 15.81 21.00
CA GLY A 353 -18.29 15.90 22.16
C GLY A 353 -17.73 14.54 22.58
N ARG A 354 -16.95 14.54 23.66
CA ARG A 354 -16.46 13.32 24.32
C ARG A 354 -17.34 13.03 25.54
N TYR A 355 -17.71 11.77 25.69
CA TYR A 355 -18.61 11.32 26.74
C TYR A 355 -18.12 10.02 27.36
N GLU A 356 -18.44 9.85 28.64
CA GLU A 356 -18.51 8.54 29.26
C GLU A 356 -19.95 8.16 29.57
N PHE A 357 -20.18 6.84 29.60
CA PHE A 357 -21.48 6.23 29.70
C PHE A 357 -21.52 5.30 30.90
N GLU A 358 -22.61 5.37 31.65
CA GLU A 358 -22.95 4.44 32.72
C GLU A 358 -24.14 3.59 32.23
N LEU A 359 -23.93 2.29 32.15
CA LEU A 359 -24.89 1.31 31.66
C LEU A 359 -25.30 0.42 32.82
N THR A 360 -26.59 0.46 33.19
CA THR A 360 -27.13 -0.33 34.28
C THR A 360 -28.29 -1.17 33.79
N ARG A 361 -28.13 -2.49 33.84
CA ARG A 361 -29.20 -3.43 33.48
C ARG A 361 -30.29 -3.47 34.56
N SER A 362 -31.52 -3.71 34.16
CA SER A 362 -32.64 -4.04 35.05
C SER A 362 -32.35 -5.32 35.83
N ARG A 363 -32.71 -5.33 37.12
CA ARG A 363 -32.68 -6.54 37.95
C ARG A 363 -33.70 -7.55 37.40
N PRO A 364 -33.35 -8.84 37.31
CA PRO A 364 -34.33 -9.89 37.04
C PRO A 364 -35.32 -10.00 38.21
N ASP A 365 -36.53 -10.47 37.92
CA ASP A 365 -37.58 -10.63 38.94
C ASP A 365 -37.25 -11.76 39.95
N ASP A 366 -36.45 -12.73 39.52
CA ASP A 366 -36.05 -13.94 40.25
C ASP A 366 -34.67 -14.42 39.76
N ASP A 367 -34.07 -15.37 40.49
CA ASP A 367 -32.81 -16.05 40.14
C ASP A 367 -33.04 -17.44 39.55
N ASN A 368 -34.23 -17.69 39.00
CA ASN A 368 -34.57 -18.99 38.45
C ASN A 368 -33.69 -19.31 37.24
N ALA A 369 -32.94 -20.41 37.29
CA ALA A 369 -32.05 -20.84 36.20
C ALA A 369 -32.78 -21.07 34.85
N LYS A 370 -34.11 -21.20 34.85
CA LYS A 370 -34.94 -21.28 33.63
C LYS A 370 -35.14 -19.93 32.93
N ARG A 371 -34.74 -18.83 33.57
CA ARG A 371 -34.68 -17.50 32.98
C ARG A 371 -33.36 -17.35 32.23
N GLN A 372 -33.46 -17.09 30.95
CA GLN A 372 -32.31 -16.78 30.10
C GLN A 372 -32.42 -15.32 29.68
N ASP A 373 -31.60 -14.49 30.29
CA ASP A 373 -31.61 -13.04 30.08
C ASP A 373 -30.21 -12.42 30.15
N ARG A 374 -29.17 -13.25 30.23
CA ARG A 374 -27.75 -12.85 30.21
C ARG A 374 -27.47 -11.90 29.05
N ILE A 375 -26.84 -10.76 29.34
CA ILE A 375 -26.55 -9.70 28.37
C ILE A 375 -25.10 -9.22 28.50
N LEU A 376 -24.40 -9.25 27.38
CA LEU A 376 -23.03 -8.78 27.21
C LEU A 376 -23.03 -7.45 26.46
N LEU A 377 -22.00 -6.65 26.70
CA LEU A 377 -21.69 -5.43 25.95
C LEU A 377 -20.38 -5.65 25.18
N PRO A 378 -20.44 -6.18 23.95
CA PRO A 378 -19.26 -6.39 23.11
C PRO A 378 -18.60 -5.11 22.56
N ALA A 379 -19.34 -4.01 22.37
CA ALA A 379 -18.74 -2.81 21.79
C ALA A 379 -19.48 -1.51 22.12
N ILE A 380 -18.73 -0.42 22.22
CA ILE A 380 -19.22 0.95 22.20
C ILE A 380 -18.63 1.66 20.98
N LYS A 381 -19.47 2.34 20.20
CA LYS A 381 -19.05 3.11 19.02
C LYS A 381 -19.24 4.59 19.26
N ALA A 382 -18.30 5.40 18.80
CA ALA A 382 -18.46 6.82 18.61
C ALA A 382 -18.46 7.12 17.11
N VAL A 383 -19.45 7.89 16.65
CA VAL A 383 -19.59 8.31 15.26
C VAL A 383 -19.48 9.82 15.21
N ALA A 384 -18.49 10.31 14.45
CA ALA A 384 -18.32 11.71 14.15
C ALA A 384 -18.74 12.00 12.71
N SER A 385 -19.59 13.02 12.52
CA SER A 385 -20.12 13.42 11.21
C SER A 385 -19.07 14.15 10.36
N ARG A 386 -18.03 13.42 9.95
CA ARG A 386 -16.93 13.89 9.08
C ARG A 386 -16.54 12.77 8.12
N LYS A 387 -15.90 13.14 7.00
CA LYS A 387 -15.37 12.17 6.03
C LYS A 387 -14.36 11.26 6.74
N PRO A 388 -14.44 9.92 6.54
CA PRO A 388 -13.51 8.97 7.17
C PRO A 388 -12.08 9.10 6.62
N VAL A 389 -11.94 9.46 5.34
CA VAL A 389 -10.65 9.74 4.69
C VAL A 389 -10.75 11.06 3.93
N THR A 390 -9.88 12.01 4.26
CA THR A 390 -9.85 13.35 3.64
C THR A 390 -8.90 13.45 2.46
N ASP A 391 -7.96 12.52 2.31
CA ASP A 391 -7.01 12.53 1.21
C ASP A 391 -7.69 12.12 -0.10
N GLU A 392 -7.89 13.10 -0.98
CA GLU A 392 -8.55 12.91 -2.27
C GLU A 392 -7.60 12.34 -3.33
N THR A 393 -6.30 12.18 -3.06
CA THR A 393 -5.32 11.59 -3.99
C THR A 393 -5.28 10.06 -3.97
N LEU A 394 -5.88 9.44 -2.96
CA LEU A 394 -5.86 7.98 -2.79
C LEU A 394 -6.95 7.28 -3.60
N SER A 395 -6.59 6.14 -4.18
CA SER A 395 -7.54 5.10 -4.61
C SER A 395 -7.92 4.24 -3.42
N LEU A 396 -9.23 4.08 -3.20
CA LEU A 396 -9.78 3.41 -2.02
C LEU A 396 -10.80 2.33 -2.41
N ILE A 397 -11.00 1.34 -1.54
CA ILE A 397 -12.10 0.39 -1.63
C ILE A 397 -12.83 0.33 -0.30
N GLU A 398 -14.11 0.67 -0.28
CA GLU A 398 -15.00 0.38 0.84
C GLU A 398 -15.42 -1.08 0.78
N PHE A 399 -15.47 -1.75 1.91
CA PHE A 399 -16.00 -3.10 2.00
C PHE A 399 -16.89 -3.27 3.23
N ALA A 400 -17.85 -4.18 3.10
CA ALA A 400 -18.57 -4.77 4.21
C ALA A 400 -18.61 -6.29 4.03
N VAL A 401 -18.26 -7.04 5.06
CA VAL A 401 -18.25 -8.51 5.03
C VAL A 401 -19.07 -9.06 6.18
N ARG A 402 -19.94 -10.03 5.89
CA ARG A 402 -20.75 -10.68 6.91
C ARG A 402 -19.90 -11.61 7.75
N ALA A 403 -20.00 -11.51 9.07
CA ALA A 403 -19.19 -12.29 10.02
C ALA A 403 -19.35 -13.80 9.84
N SER A 404 -20.53 -14.30 9.48
CA SER A 404 -20.75 -15.74 9.20
C SER A 404 -20.14 -16.21 7.88
N ALA A 405 -19.80 -15.31 6.97
CA ALA A 405 -19.03 -15.61 5.76
C ALA A 405 -17.51 -15.67 6.03
N ILE A 406 -17.10 -15.24 7.23
CA ILE A 406 -15.72 -15.33 7.69
C ILE A 406 -15.55 -16.67 8.40
N ASN A 407 -14.73 -17.58 7.85
CA ASN A 407 -14.41 -18.85 8.50
C ASN A 407 -13.86 -18.64 9.94
N GLN A 408 -13.95 -19.65 10.79
CA GLN A 408 -13.79 -19.63 12.27
C GLN A 408 -12.43 -19.13 12.86
N GLY A 409 -11.63 -18.32 12.14
CA GLY A 409 -10.35 -17.76 12.60
C GLY A 409 -10.17 -16.24 12.41
N GLY A 410 -11.22 -15.51 12.03
CA GLY A 410 -11.14 -14.07 11.71
C GLY A 410 -11.08 -13.78 10.22
N LEU A 411 -11.17 -12.51 9.83
CA LEU A 411 -11.19 -12.11 8.41
C LEU A 411 -9.86 -12.48 7.77
N ALA A 412 -9.89 -13.42 6.82
CA ALA A 412 -8.74 -13.70 6.00
C ALA A 412 -8.35 -12.43 5.22
N PRO A 413 -7.05 -12.20 4.95
CA PRO A 413 -6.61 -10.99 4.27
C PRO A 413 -7.36 -10.76 2.95
N ILE A 414 -7.84 -9.53 2.77
CA ILE A 414 -8.35 -9.03 1.50
C ILE A 414 -7.13 -8.70 0.63
N THR A 415 -6.96 -9.43 -0.45
CA THR A 415 -5.88 -9.20 -1.42
C THR A 415 -6.46 -8.76 -2.74
N CYS A 416 -5.70 -7.99 -3.52
CA CYS A 416 -6.10 -7.62 -4.86
C CYS A 416 -4.89 -7.41 -5.77
N ARG A 417 -5.14 -7.48 -7.07
CA ARG A 417 -4.20 -7.08 -8.11
C ARG A 417 -4.40 -5.61 -8.42
N ILE A 418 -3.35 -4.82 -8.24
CA ILE A 418 -3.34 -3.37 -8.41
C ILE A 418 -2.47 -3.04 -9.61
N LYS A 419 -2.95 -2.17 -10.49
CA LYS A 419 -2.17 -1.67 -11.62
C LYS A 419 -2.37 -0.15 -11.78
N PRO A 420 -1.33 0.67 -11.58
CA PRO A 420 -1.46 2.13 -11.65
C PRO A 420 -1.80 2.59 -13.08
N LYS A 421 -2.61 3.64 -13.17
CA LYS A 421 -2.92 4.31 -14.45
C LYS A 421 -1.97 5.48 -14.65
N CYS A 422 -1.17 5.43 -15.70
CA CYS A 422 -0.21 6.48 -16.04
C CYS A 422 -0.33 6.85 -17.52
N PRO A 423 -0.07 8.11 -17.91
CA PRO A 423 0.10 8.47 -19.31
C PRO A 423 1.21 7.62 -19.96
N THR A 424 0.92 7.01 -21.10
CA THR A 424 1.90 6.24 -21.88
C THR A 424 2.26 6.95 -23.18
N TRP A 425 3.48 6.74 -23.67
CA TRP A 425 3.92 7.31 -24.94
C TRP A 425 3.24 6.59 -26.10
N THR A 426 2.69 7.35 -27.05
CA THR A 426 1.95 6.82 -28.21
C THR A 426 2.74 6.88 -29.51
N GLY A 427 4.02 7.28 -29.46
CA GLY A 427 4.83 7.57 -30.64
C GLY A 427 4.79 9.05 -31.07
N SER A 428 3.72 9.78 -30.74
CA SER A 428 3.55 11.21 -31.07
C SER A 428 3.36 12.10 -29.85
N GLY A 429 2.87 11.54 -28.74
CA GLY A 429 2.62 12.27 -27.49
C GLY A 429 2.47 11.33 -26.30
N TRP A 430 2.38 11.90 -25.11
CA TRP A 430 1.90 11.15 -23.94
C TRP A 430 0.38 11.17 -23.96
N GLY A 431 -0.22 9.98 -24.12
CA GLY A 431 -1.65 9.79 -24.21
C GLY A 431 -2.38 9.93 -22.87
N PRO A 432 -3.69 9.62 -22.83
CA PRO A 432 -4.44 9.55 -21.58
C PRO A 432 -3.85 8.50 -20.63
N ALA A 433 -4.17 8.62 -19.34
CA ALA A 433 -3.71 7.65 -18.35
C ALA A 433 -4.36 6.28 -18.59
N VAL A 434 -3.52 5.25 -18.70
CA VAL A 434 -3.94 3.85 -18.89
C VAL A 434 -3.19 2.95 -17.92
N ALA A 435 -3.78 1.82 -17.55
CA ALA A 435 -3.16 0.88 -16.64
C ALA A 435 -1.89 0.28 -17.27
N THR A 436 -0.74 0.50 -16.64
CA THR A 436 0.55 0.18 -17.26
C THR A 436 1.55 -0.37 -16.26
N SER A 437 2.49 -1.16 -16.79
CA SER A 437 3.69 -1.58 -16.07
C SER A 437 4.96 -1.11 -16.78
N ASN A 438 4.82 -0.22 -17.78
CA ASN A 438 5.94 0.34 -18.53
C ASN A 438 6.78 1.23 -17.59
N PRO A 439 8.07 0.90 -17.35
CA PRO A 439 8.93 1.65 -16.45
C PRO A 439 9.05 3.14 -16.79
N ALA A 440 9.10 3.50 -18.07
CA ALA A 440 9.22 4.90 -18.49
C ALA A 440 7.96 5.72 -18.17
N ALA A 441 6.78 5.13 -18.34
CA ALA A 441 5.52 5.76 -17.98
C ALA A 441 5.40 5.98 -16.45
N LEU A 442 5.83 4.98 -15.66
CA LEU A 442 5.84 5.04 -14.20
C LEU A 442 6.84 6.08 -13.68
N ALA A 443 8.05 6.11 -14.23
CA ALA A 443 9.06 7.11 -13.89
C ALA A 443 8.58 8.52 -14.23
N ARG A 444 7.94 8.70 -15.40
CA ARG A 444 7.32 9.98 -15.76
C ARG A 444 6.28 10.40 -14.73
N TRP A 445 5.39 9.49 -14.36
CA TRP A 445 4.36 9.76 -13.36
C TRP A 445 4.95 10.10 -11.99
N LEU A 446 6.03 9.43 -11.56
CA LEU A 446 6.75 9.78 -10.33
C LEU A 446 7.36 11.19 -10.38
N LEU A 447 7.76 11.68 -11.56
CA LEU A 447 8.37 13.00 -11.73
C LEU A 447 7.35 14.13 -11.91
N THR A 448 6.22 13.86 -12.56
CA THR A 448 5.22 14.87 -12.93
C THR A 448 3.90 14.76 -12.15
N GLY A 449 3.70 13.68 -11.42
CA GLY A 449 2.47 13.35 -10.70
C GLY A 449 2.28 14.16 -9.42
N PRO A 450 1.30 13.78 -8.57
CA PRO A 450 0.97 14.55 -7.37
C PRO A 450 1.89 14.30 -6.17
N ALA A 451 2.71 13.24 -6.21
CA ALA A 451 3.59 12.84 -5.10
C ALA A 451 4.78 13.79 -4.82
N PRO A 452 5.48 14.35 -5.83
CA PRO A 452 6.64 15.21 -5.59
C PRO A 452 6.23 16.57 -5.05
N ALA A 453 6.99 17.10 -4.09
CA ALA A 453 6.78 18.46 -3.57
C ALA A 453 6.96 19.55 -4.64
N LYS A 454 7.78 19.28 -5.67
CA LYS A 454 7.99 20.15 -6.84
C LYS A 454 7.95 19.29 -8.10
N PRO A 455 6.76 19.05 -8.67
CA PRO A 455 6.65 18.22 -9.87
C PRO A 455 7.35 18.90 -11.05
N LEU A 456 7.99 18.09 -11.89
CA LEU A 456 8.54 18.57 -13.16
C LEU A 456 7.40 18.94 -14.11
N LEU A 457 7.61 19.98 -14.92
CA LEU A 457 6.72 20.27 -16.03
C LEU A 457 6.77 19.11 -17.04
N PRO A 458 5.66 18.79 -17.73
CA PRO A 458 5.65 17.75 -18.76
C PRO A 458 6.78 17.87 -19.79
N ALA A 459 7.15 19.09 -20.18
CA ALA A 459 8.26 19.36 -21.11
C ALA A 459 9.65 19.03 -20.53
N GLN A 460 9.82 19.13 -19.20
CA GLN A 460 11.08 18.81 -18.52
C GLN A 460 11.29 17.31 -18.36
N ALA A 461 10.21 16.54 -18.16
CA ALA A 461 10.27 15.08 -18.04
C ALA A 461 10.51 14.36 -19.39
N ASP A 462 10.40 15.05 -20.52
CA ASP A 462 10.18 14.42 -21.82
C ASP A 462 11.42 14.11 -22.65
N LEU A 463 12.60 14.65 -22.32
CA LEU A 463 13.77 14.59 -23.20
C LEU A 463 14.32 13.16 -23.45
N ARG A 464 14.08 12.19 -22.55
CA ARG A 464 14.58 10.79 -22.69
C ARG A 464 13.54 9.69 -22.43
N LEU A 465 12.47 9.98 -21.70
CA LEU A 465 11.46 8.98 -21.36
C LEU A 465 10.70 8.44 -22.58
N ARG A 466 10.64 9.21 -23.69
CA ARG A 466 10.01 8.78 -24.94
C ARG A 466 10.75 7.61 -25.60
N ALA A 467 12.08 7.75 -25.75
CA ALA A 467 12.92 6.70 -26.31
C ALA A 467 12.93 5.45 -25.41
N TRP A 468 13.04 5.67 -24.08
CA TRP A 468 12.98 4.56 -23.12
C TRP A 468 11.62 3.84 -23.15
N SER A 469 10.50 4.55 -23.28
CA SER A 469 9.18 3.93 -23.43
C SER A 469 9.11 3.01 -24.64
N GLY A 470 9.65 3.44 -25.79
CA GLY A 470 9.72 2.61 -26.99
C GLY A 470 10.60 1.36 -26.82
N LEU A 471 11.73 1.49 -26.12
CA LEU A 471 12.56 0.33 -25.76
C LEU A 471 11.82 -0.63 -24.82
N CYS A 472 11.08 -0.11 -23.84
CA CYS A 472 10.30 -0.94 -22.92
C CYS A 472 9.23 -1.75 -23.67
N GLU A 473 8.58 -1.16 -24.68
CA GLU A 473 7.64 -1.87 -25.54
C GLU A 473 8.32 -2.91 -26.43
N GLN A 474 9.45 -2.54 -27.05
CA GLN A 474 10.21 -3.45 -27.93
C GLN A 474 10.71 -4.69 -27.21
N TYR A 475 11.19 -4.54 -25.97
CA TYR A 475 11.82 -5.61 -25.18
C TYR A 475 10.91 -6.18 -24.08
N ASP A 476 9.64 -5.76 -24.01
CA ASP A 476 8.67 -6.12 -22.97
C ASP A 476 9.19 -5.88 -21.53
N TRP A 477 9.90 -4.78 -21.32
CA TRP A 477 10.37 -4.41 -19.98
C TRP A 477 9.22 -3.91 -19.12
N LYS A 478 9.11 -4.47 -17.91
CA LYS A 478 8.04 -4.17 -16.95
C LYS A 478 8.60 -3.90 -15.56
N CYS A 479 7.93 -3.00 -14.84
CA CYS A 479 8.13 -2.77 -13.42
C CYS A 479 6.97 -3.40 -12.63
N HIS A 480 7.29 -4.06 -11.52
CA HIS A 480 6.35 -4.73 -10.63
C HIS A 480 6.79 -4.55 -9.17
N VAL A 481 6.87 -3.29 -8.73
CA VAL A 481 7.41 -2.94 -7.41
C VAL A 481 6.28 -2.43 -6.52
N TYR A 482 6.22 -2.94 -5.29
CA TYR A 482 5.32 -2.42 -4.25
C TYR A 482 6.16 -1.77 -3.16
N LEU A 483 6.09 -0.44 -3.09
CA LEU A 483 6.85 0.36 -2.13
C LEU A 483 6.01 0.56 -0.87
N THR A 484 6.44 -0.03 0.23
CA THR A 484 5.80 0.13 1.56
C THR A 484 6.61 1.02 2.49
N GLU A 485 7.89 1.25 2.19
CA GLU A 485 8.84 2.05 2.95
C GLU A 485 9.11 3.40 2.26
N THR A 486 9.58 4.38 3.04
CA THR A 486 10.05 5.65 2.48
C THR A 486 11.30 5.42 1.63
N LYS A 487 11.22 5.80 0.36
CA LYS A 487 12.38 5.86 -0.55
C LYS A 487 12.42 7.20 -1.27
N THR A 488 13.61 7.68 -1.57
CA THR A 488 13.81 8.80 -2.48
C THR A 488 13.57 8.37 -3.92
N GLN A 489 13.24 9.32 -4.79
CA GLN A 489 13.03 9.04 -6.22
C GLN A 489 14.27 8.47 -6.92
N ALA A 490 15.47 8.72 -6.39
CA ALA A 490 16.70 8.18 -6.95
C ALA A 490 16.96 6.71 -6.55
N GLU A 491 16.36 6.26 -5.44
CA GLU A 491 16.48 4.87 -4.95
C GLU A 491 15.42 3.93 -5.54
N VAL A 492 14.34 4.49 -6.09
CA VAL A 492 13.23 3.79 -6.76
C VAL A 492 13.53 3.65 -8.23
#